data_AF-A0A2V5VXL1-F1
#
_entry.id   AF-A0A2V5VXL1-F1
#
_cell.length_a   1.000
_cell.length_b   1.000
_cell.length_c   1.000
_cell.angle_alpha   90.00
_cell.angle_beta   90.00
_cell.angle_gamma   90.00
#
_symmetry.space_group_name_H-M   'P 1'
#
loop_
_entity.id
_entity.type
_entity.pdbx_description
1 polymer ?
#
loop_
_entity_poly.entity_id
_entity_poly.type
_entity_poly.pdbx_seq_one_letter_code
_entity_poly.pdbx_strand_id
1 'polypeptide(L)' 'LGVVAAWEAASAEHAPTPEQTQANEAVLALIALGYKQVDAHKAVRDLQEREPAIKTAEELVKGTLKKMAAGR' A
#
# COMPACT_ATOMS: atom_id res chain seq x y z
N LEU A 1 4.81 -26.53 22.82
CA LEU A 1 4.40 -25.40 21.94
C LEU A 1 3.05 -25.78 21.33
N GLY A 2 1.98 -25.11 21.76
CA GLY A 2 0.61 -25.45 21.33
C GLY A 2 0.27 -24.84 19.98
N VAL A 3 -0.84 -25.28 19.36
CA VAL A 3 -1.34 -24.79 18.06
C VAL A 3 -1.45 -23.26 18.04
N VAL A 4 -1.81 -22.64 19.17
CA VAL A 4 -1.86 -21.18 19.33
C VAL A 4 -0.49 -20.52 19.11
N ALA A 5 0.56 -21.04 19.75
CA ALA A 5 1.92 -20.50 19.59
C ALA A 5 2.46 -20.70 18.17
N ALA A 6 2.07 -21.79 17.49
CA ALA A 6 2.42 -22.02 16.09
C ALA A 6 1.68 -21.06 15.14
N TRP A 7 0.40 -20.75 15.43
CA TRP A 7 -0.38 -19.75 14.68
C TRP A 7 0.13 -18.34 14.89
N GLU A 8 0.43 -17.95 16.12
CA GLU A 8 0.99 -16.62 16.41
C GLU A 8 2.35 -16.44 15.72
N ALA A 9 3.21 -17.47 15.74
CA ALA A 9 4.49 -17.43 15.04
C ALA A 9 4.32 -17.31 13.52
N ALA A 10 3.41 -18.10 12.92
CA ALA A 10 3.13 -18.02 11.48
C ALA A 10 2.49 -16.68 11.08
N SER A 11 1.59 -16.13 11.89
CA SER A 11 0.99 -14.82 11.65
C SER A 11 2.01 -13.68 11.78
N ALA A 12 2.96 -13.78 12.71
CA ALA A 12 4.05 -12.82 12.83
C ALA A 12 5.02 -12.87 11.64
N GLU A 13 5.32 -14.08 11.14
CA GLU A 13 6.19 -14.27 9.96
C GLU A 13 5.56 -13.71 8.67
N HIS A 14 4.23 -13.75 8.56
CA HIS A 14 3.49 -13.23 7.41
C HIS A 14 2.90 -11.84 7.62
N ALA A 15 3.29 -11.14 8.69
CA ALA A 15 2.86 -9.77 8.90
C ALA A 15 3.38 -8.87 7.76
N PRO A 16 2.56 -7.91 7.27
CA PRO A 16 3.03 -6.98 6.25
C PRO A 16 4.23 -6.19 6.77
N THR A 17 5.22 -5.95 5.92
CA THR A 17 6.29 -5.00 6.24
C THR A 17 5.69 -3.60 6.46
N PRO A 18 6.41 -2.69 7.13
CA PRO A 18 5.96 -1.30 7.27
C PRO A 18 5.63 -0.67 5.91
N GLU A 19 6.46 -0.89 4.90
CA GLU A 19 6.25 -0.38 3.53
C GLU A 19 5.00 -0.97 2.87
N GLN A 20 4.73 -2.26 3.09
CA GLN A 20 3.52 -2.91 2.60
C GLN A 20 2.28 -2.37 3.31
N THR A 21 2.37 -2.12 4.61
CA THR A 21 1.29 -1.49 5.39
C THR A 21 0.94 -0.11 4.82
N GLN A 22 1.95 0.72 4.56
CA GLN A 22 1.76 2.07 4.01
C GLN A 22 1.20 2.03 2.58
N ALA A 23 1.65 1.08 1.74
CA ALA A 23 1.08 0.87 0.41
C ALA A 23 -0.39 0.45 0.47
N ASN A 24 -0.72 -0.50 1.35
CA ASN A 24 -2.09 -0.99 1.52
C ASN A 24 -3.03 0.12 2.02
N GLU A 25 -2.58 0.92 2.98
CA GLU A 25 -3.33 2.07 3.47
C GLU A 25 -3.58 3.11 2.37
N ALA A 26 -2.57 3.42 1.55
CA ALA A 26 -2.72 4.32 0.41
C ALA A 26 -3.74 3.79 -0.62
N VAL A 27 -3.71 2.49 -0.91
CA VAL A 27 -4.68 1.85 -1.81
C VAL A 27 -6.10 1.93 -1.24
N LEU A 28 -6.29 1.65 0.06
CA LEU A 28 -7.58 1.77 0.72
C LEU A 28 -8.12 3.21 0.66
N ALA A 29 -7.26 4.20 0.88
CA ALA A 29 -7.62 5.60 0.74
C ALA A 29 -8.06 5.95 -0.69
N LEU A 30 -7.34 5.48 -1.72
CA LEU A 30 -7.72 5.69 -3.13
C LEU A 30 -9.05 5.02 -3.47
N ILE A 31 -9.32 3.81 -2.95
CA ILE A 31 -10.62 3.14 -3.12
C ILE A 31 -11.74 3.96 -2.45
N ALA A 32 -11.51 4.47 -1.25
CA ALA A 32 -12.46 5.33 -0.55
C ALA A 32 -12.76 6.63 -1.31
N LEU A 33 -11.78 7.15 -2.07
CA LEU A 33 -11.95 8.29 -2.98
C LEU A 33 -12.67 7.94 -4.30
N GLY A 34 -13.02 6.66 -4.53
CA GLY A 34 -13.76 6.20 -5.70
C GLY A 34 -12.90 5.70 -6.86
N TYR A 35 -11.58 5.54 -6.66
CA TYR A 35 -10.72 4.92 -7.67
C TYR A 35 -10.92 3.39 -7.69
N LYS A 36 -10.87 2.80 -8.88
CA LYS A 36 -10.96 1.34 -9.02
C LYS A 36 -9.77 0.68 -8.32
N GLN A 37 -10.04 -0.37 -7.54
CA GLN A 37 -9.00 -1.09 -6.77
C GLN A 37 -7.80 -1.52 -7.61
N VAL A 38 -8.04 -2.04 -8.82
CA VAL A 38 -6.98 -2.52 -9.72
C VAL A 38 -6.07 -1.38 -10.18
N ASP A 39 -6.66 -0.23 -10.50
CA ASP A 39 -5.93 0.97 -10.94
C ASP A 39 -5.17 1.60 -9.77
N ALA A 40 -5.79 1.65 -8.58
CA ALA A 40 -5.16 2.14 -7.35
C ALA A 40 -3.93 1.31 -6.97
N HIS A 41 -4.04 -0.03 -6.97
CA HIS A 41 -2.91 -0.92 -6.70
C HIS A 41 -1.76 -0.70 -7.69
N LYS A 42 -2.07 -0.64 -8.98
CA LYS A 42 -1.05 -0.41 -10.02
C LYS A 42 -0.36 0.94 -9.84
N ALA A 43 -1.12 2.00 -9.64
CA ALA A 43 -0.57 3.35 -9.56
C ALA A 43 0.29 3.56 -8.30
N VAL A 44 -0.11 3.00 -7.15
CA VAL A 44 0.69 3.03 -5.92
C VAL A 44 1.98 2.24 -6.10
N ARG A 45 1.91 1.05 -6.72
CA ARG A 45 3.10 0.23 -7.00
C ARG A 45 4.07 0.94 -7.93
N ASP A 46 3.58 1.46 -9.05
CA ASP A 46 4.37 2.22 -10.02
C ASP A 46 5.03 3.45 -9.37
N LEU A 47 4.35 4.10 -8.41
CA LEU A 47 4.91 5.22 -7.66
C LEU A 47 6.02 4.76 -6.70
N GLN A 48 5.82 3.69 -5.94
CA GLN A 48 6.84 3.15 -5.03
C GLN A 48 8.11 2.73 -5.76
N GLU A 49 7.98 2.13 -6.95
CA GLU A 49 9.13 1.70 -7.76
C GLU A 49 9.92 2.89 -8.32
N ARG A 50 9.23 3.99 -8.67
CA ARG A 50 9.87 5.19 -9.23
C ARG A 50 10.41 6.13 -8.16
N GLU A 51 9.76 6.18 -7.01
CA GLU A 51 10.04 7.12 -5.94
C GLU A 51 10.16 6.37 -4.60
N PRO A 52 11.22 5.53 -4.43
CA PRO A 52 11.41 4.71 -3.24
C PRO A 52 11.67 5.53 -1.96
N ALA A 53 11.89 6.84 -2.10
CA ALA A 53 12.01 7.76 -0.98
C ALA A 53 10.67 8.03 -0.28
N ILE A 54 9.53 7.78 -0.95
CA ILE A 54 8.20 7.94 -0.36
C ILE A 54 7.93 6.77 0.58
N LYS A 55 7.71 7.07 1.86
CA LYS A 55 7.52 6.05 2.89
C LYS A 55 6.16 6.08 3.57
N THR A 56 5.39 7.14 3.39
CA THR A 56 4.11 7.31 4.09
C THR A 56 2.93 7.12 3.15
N ALA A 57 1.82 6.60 3.68
CA ALA A 57 0.58 6.42 2.95
C ALA A 57 0.05 7.75 2.40
N GLU A 58 0.15 8.83 3.18
CA GLU A 58 -0.28 10.18 2.76
C GLU A 58 0.50 10.68 1.54
N GLU A 59 1.83 10.55 1.55
CA GLU A 59 2.66 10.94 0.42
C GLU A 59 2.41 10.04 -0.80
N LEU A 60 2.20 8.74 -0.60
CA LEU A 60 1.83 7.81 -1.68
C LEU A 60 0.49 8.22 -2.32
N VAL A 61 -0.53 8.56 -1.53
CA VAL A 61 -1.82 9.04 -2.05
C VAL A 61 -1.64 10.33 -2.83
N LYS A 62 -0.97 11.34 -2.25
CA LYS A 62 -0.75 12.62 -2.92
C LYS A 62 0.04 12.47 -4.23
N GLY A 63 1.11 11.69 -4.20
CA GLY A 63 1.94 11.42 -5.39
C GLY A 63 1.16 10.66 -6.46
N THR A 64 0.34 9.69 -6.06
CA THR A 64 -0.48 8.89 -6.98
C THR A 64 -1.53 9.75 -7.64
N LEU A 65 -2.27 10.55 -6.85
CA LEU A 65 -3.26 11.50 -7.37
C LEU A 65 -2.65 12.52 -8.32
N LYS A 66 -1.47 13.07 -7.98
CA LYS A 66 -0.74 14.00 -8.85
C LYS A 66 -0.39 13.35 -10.20
N LYS A 67 0.12 12.12 -10.21
CA LYS A 67 0.42 11.38 -11.45
C LYS A 67 -0.82 11.08 -12.27
N MET A 68 -1.89 10.60 -11.64
CA MET A 68 -3.15 10.27 -12.32
C MET A 68 -3.84 11.51 -12.88
N ALA A 69 -3.71 12.67 -12.23
CA ALA A 69 -4.24 13.93 -12.73
C ALA A 69 -3.39 14.51 -13.88
N ALA A 70 -2.07 14.35 -13.85
CA ALA A 70 -1.15 14.88 -14.87
C ALA A 70 -1.14 14.06 -16.18
N GLY A 71 -1.64 12.83 -16.16
CA GLY A 71 -1.78 11.98 -17.35
C GLY A 71 -3.15 12.05 -18.04
N ARG A 72 -4.02 12.98 -17.63
CA ARG A 72 -5.30 13.29 -18.28
C ARG A 72 -5.19 14.49 -19.20
#